data_AF-A0A4Y4DR07-F1
#
_entry.id   AF-A0A4Y4DR07-F1
#
_cell.length_a   1.000
_cell.length_b   1.000
_cell.length_c   1.000
_cell.angle_alpha   90.00
_cell.angle_beta   90.00
_cell.angle_gamma   90.00
#
_symmetry.space_group_name_H-M   'P 1'
#
loop_
_entity.id
_entity.type
_entity.pdbx_description
1 polymer ?
#
loop_
_entity_poly.entity_id
_entity_poly.type
_entity_poly.pdbx_seq_one_letter_code
_entity_poly.pdbx_strand_id
1 'polypeptide(L)'
;MFSSILDDVVQMANLQSWEFYEFHFGAARLKHYLNECGGHQNQAILLFNWNSDISAAFWESLGHLEVGLRNAIDRQMSARHTAKGRTGHWIFDDARELGRDAGRSPRRHAYPFIDIDAAMSRVRKNRMPMDSGQVISEISFGFWHQMVSKSQMFLWPDLAAAFPYMKGRSQTQVSTKVGELRNLRNRIGHHHRIWASDLEKKFDDLVALAGYIDPNFGQWIKNGSPVPHLLLEQPK
;
A
#
# COMPACT_ATOMS: atom_id res chain seq x y z
N MET A 1 6.78 -23.82 22.54
CA MET A 1 7.88 -24.64 21.99
C MET A 1 7.41 -25.85 21.18
N PHE A 2 6.18 -26.36 21.37
CA PHE A 2 5.62 -27.43 20.51
C PHE A 2 4.89 -26.95 19.24
N SER A 3 4.46 -25.68 19.17
CA SER A 3 3.79 -25.13 17.97
C SER A 3 4.73 -25.03 16.77
N SER A 4 5.94 -24.47 16.94
CA SER A 4 6.83 -24.22 15.79
C SER A 4 7.34 -25.49 15.12
N ILE A 5 7.50 -26.60 15.87
CA ILE A 5 7.92 -27.88 15.29
C ILE A 5 6.80 -28.50 14.43
N LEU A 6 5.54 -28.34 14.84
CA LEU A 6 4.39 -28.80 14.06
C LEU A 6 4.20 -27.92 12.80
N ASP A 7 4.40 -26.61 12.91
CA ASP A 7 4.33 -25.68 11.78
C ASP A 7 5.46 -25.92 10.77
N ASP A 8 6.70 -26.14 11.24
CA ASP A 8 7.86 -26.51 10.39
C ASP A 8 7.62 -27.84 9.66
N VAL A 9 7.09 -28.86 10.36
CA VAL A 9 6.82 -30.19 9.76
C VAL A 9 5.68 -30.13 8.73
N VAL A 10 4.66 -29.28 8.96
CA VAL A 10 3.56 -29.07 8.01
C VAL A 10 4.02 -28.25 6.79
N GLN A 11 4.88 -27.24 6.97
CA GLN A 11 5.49 -26.50 5.85
C GLN A 11 6.36 -27.41 4.98
N MET A 12 7.14 -28.31 5.58
CA MET A 12 7.98 -29.26 4.83
C MET A 12 7.17 -30.31 4.07
N ALA A 13 5.98 -30.69 4.57
CA ALA A 13 5.15 -31.73 3.96
C ALA A 13 4.50 -31.32 2.62
N ASN A 14 4.47 -30.01 2.29
CA ASN A 14 3.91 -29.50 1.04
C ASN A 14 4.99 -29.01 0.06
N LEU A 15 6.28 -29.19 0.38
CA LEU A 15 7.38 -28.83 -0.51
C LEU A 15 7.46 -29.80 -1.69
N GLN A 16 7.23 -29.27 -2.89
CA GLN A 16 7.44 -29.98 -4.14
C GLN A 16 8.90 -29.89 -4.59
N SER A 17 9.29 -30.71 -5.57
CA SER A 17 10.66 -30.71 -6.09
C SER A 17 11.02 -29.40 -6.80
N TRP A 18 12.32 -29.15 -6.98
CA TRP A 18 12.79 -27.98 -7.72
C TRP A 18 12.22 -27.91 -9.14
N GLU A 19 12.14 -29.06 -9.83
CA GLU A 19 11.61 -29.19 -11.17
C GLU A 19 10.13 -28.77 -11.24
N PHE A 20 9.34 -29.09 -10.20
CA PHE A 20 7.96 -28.62 -10.09
C PHE A 20 7.91 -27.09 -10.05
N TYR A 21 8.73 -26.46 -9.21
CA TYR A 21 8.77 -25.00 -9.11
C TYR A 21 9.25 -24.37 -10.42
N GLU A 22 10.30 -24.91 -11.04
CA GLU A 22 10.86 -24.37 -12.27
C GLU A 22 9.88 -24.44 -13.43
N PHE A 23 9.12 -25.53 -13.52
CA PHE A 23 8.07 -25.70 -14.53
C PHE A 23 6.93 -24.68 -14.36
N HIS A 24 6.44 -24.45 -13.14
CA HIS A 24 5.25 -23.62 -12.91
C HIS A 24 5.56 -22.13 -12.73
N PHE A 25 6.69 -21.78 -12.12
CA PHE A 25 7.04 -20.39 -11.78
C PHE A 25 8.16 -19.82 -12.66
N GLY A 26 8.80 -20.66 -13.47
CA GLY A 26 9.78 -20.29 -14.48
C GLY A 26 11.20 -20.09 -13.93
N ALA A 27 12.17 -20.64 -14.66
CA ALA A 27 13.60 -20.57 -14.33
C ALA A 27 14.12 -19.14 -14.12
N ALA A 28 13.70 -18.18 -14.96
CA ALA A 28 14.14 -16.78 -14.87
C ALA A 28 13.77 -16.13 -13.52
N ARG A 29 12.60 -16.48 -12.98
CA ARG A 29 12.13 -15.99 -11.69
C ARG A 29 12.88 -16.67 -10.55
N LEU A 30 12.97 -18.00 -10.60
CA LEU A 30 13.62 -18.80 -9.57
C LEU A 30 15.12 -18.58 -9.48
N LYS A 31 15.77 -18.18 -10.58
CA LYS A 31 17.20 -17.81 -10.59
C LYS A 31 17.55 -16.79 -9.50
N HIS A 32 16.66 -15.85 -9.20
CA HIS A 32 16.91 -14.88 -8.13
C HIS A 32 16.93 -15.51 -6.74
N TYR A 33 16.04 -16.47 -6.47
CA TYR A 33 15.99 -17.21 -5.22
C TYR A 33 17.19 -18.15 -5.10
N LEU A 34 17.51 -18.86 -6.18
CA LEU A 34 18.64 -19.77 -6.24
C LEU A 34 19.97 -19.05 -6.01
N ASN A 35 20.14 -17.87 -6.60
CA ASN A 35 21.33 -17.05 -6.41
C ASN A 35 21.46 -16.55 -4.97
N GLU A 36 20.36 -16.11 -4.35
CA GLU A 36 20.34 -15.68 -2.94
C GLU A 36 20.78 -16.82 -2.02
N CYS A 37 20.31 -18.04 -2.29
CA CYS A 37 20.61 -19.22 -1.49
C CYS A 37 21.86 -19.99 -1.96
N GLY A 38 22.80 -19.34 -2.67
CA GLY A 38 24.09 -19.95 -3.04
C GLY A 38 23.99 -21.20 -3.93
N GLY A 39 22.90 -21.38 -4.67
CA GLY A 39 22.66 -22.57 -5.50
C GLY A 39 21.89 -23.70 -4.80
N HIS A 40 21.50 -23.53 -3.53
CA HIS A 40 20.77 -24.55 -2.79
C HIS A 40 19.26 -24.49 -3.09
N GLN A 41 18.79 -25.43 -3.92
CA GLN A 41 17.40 -25.49 -4.40
C GLN A 41 16.36 -25.53 -3.27
N ASN A 42 16.57 -26.35 -2.24
CA ASN A 42 15.63 -26.46 -1.11
C ASN A 42 15.48 -25.14 -0.36
N GLN A 43 16.59 -24.43 -0.10
CA GLN A 43 16.55 -23.11 0.54
C GLN A 43 15.86 -22.07 -0.37
N ALA A 44 16.11 -22.13 -1.68
CA ALA A 44 15.46 -21.23 -2.64
C ALA A 44 13.94 -21.44 -2.70
N ILE A 45 13.46 -22.69 -2.56
CA ILE A 45 12.04 -23.01 -2.45
C ILE A 45 11.47 -22.45 -1.14
N LEU A 46 12.15 -22.64 0.00
CA LEU A 46 11.71 -22.07 1.27
C LEU A 46 11.61 -20.54 1.20
N LEU A 47 12.61 -19.86 0.63
CA LEU A 47 12.59 -18.42 0.44
C LEU A 47 11.47 -17.98 -0.51
N PHE A 48 11.14 -18.77 -1.54
CA PHE A 48 10.02 -18.52 -2.43
C PHE A 48 8.69 -18.53 -1.69
N ASN A 49 8.43 -19.59 -0.92
CA ASN A 49 7.20 -19.73 -0.15
C ASN A 49 7.11 -18.63 0.92
N TRP A 50 8.19 -18.41 1.67
CA TRP A 50 8.26 -17.33 2.65
C TRP A 50 7.99 -15.96 2.02
N ASN A 51 8.56 -15.65 0.84
CA ASN A 51 8.29 -14.39 0.14
C ASN A 51 6.80 -14.25 -0.22
N SER A 52 6.11 -15.35 -0.55
CA SER A 52 4.67 -15.34 -0.78
C SER A 52 3.90 -15.05 0.52
N ASP A 53 4.26 -15.72 1.61
CA ASP A 53 3.58 -15.60 2.91
C ASP A 53 3.73 -14.18 3.49
N ILE A 54 4.96 -13.66 3.53
CA ILE A 54 5.22 -12.29 3.98
C ILE A 54 4.56 -11.25 3.06
N SER A 55 4.50 -11.51 1.74
CA SER A 55 3.78 -10.64 0.80
C SER A 55 2.29 -10.60 1.10
N ALA A 56 1.66 -11.74 1.42
CA ALA A 56 0.26 -11.81 1.79
C ALA A 56 -0.03 -11.05 3.10
N ALA A 57 0.80 -11.23 4.12
CA ALA A 57 0.65 -10.52 5.40
C ALA A 57 0.81 -8.99 5.26
N PHE A 58 1.77 -8.54 4.43
CA PHE A 58 1.87 -7.12 4.09
C PHE A 58 0.67 -6.62 3.29
N TRP A 59 0.14 -7.42 2.35
CA TRP A 59 -1.00 -7.02 1.54
C TRP A 59 -2.23 -6.69 2.39
N GLU A 60 -2.52 -7.53 3.40
CA GLU A 60 -3.57 -7.28 4.37
C GLU A 60 -3.32 -5.98 5.16
N SER A 61 -2.13 -5.84 5.74
CA SER A 61 -1.76 -4.67 6.56
C SER A 61 -1.82 -3.36 5.76
N LEU A 62 -1.36 -3.40 4.50
CA LEU A 62 -1.43 -2.28 3.56
C LEU A 62 -2.88 -1.95 3.18
N GLY A 63 -3.74 -2.96 3.02
CA GLY A 63 -5.17 -2.77 2.77
C GLY A 63 -5.86 -2.02 3.90
N HIS A 64 -5.61 -2.40 5.15
CA HIS A 64 -6.10 -1.66 6.32
C HIS A 64 -5.63 -0.20 6.30
N LEU A 65 -4.32 0.01 6.14
CA LEU A 65 -3.74 1.36 6.08
C LEU A 65 -4.35 2.18 4.94
N GLU A 66 -4.53 1.62 3.75
CA GLU A 66 -5.11 2.32 2.59
C GLU A 66 -6.52 2.83 2.89
N VAL A 67 -7.35 1.99 3.51
CA VAL A 67 -8.72 2.36 3.93
C VAL A 67 -8.70 3.43 5.03
N GLY A 68 -7.76 3.35 5.97
CA GLY A 68 -7.60 4.39 6.99
C GLY A 68 -7.15 5.73 6.39
N LEU A 69 -6.15 5.69 5.51
CA LEU A 69 -5.56 6.86 4.86
C LEU A 69 -6.57 7.56 3.94
N ARG A 70 -7.31 6.82 3.11
CA ARG A 70 -8.33 7.41 2.22
C ARG A 70 -9.39 8.15 3.03
N ASN A 71 -9.87 7.56 4.13
CA ASN A 71 -10.90 8.16 4.96
C ASN A 71 -10.36 9.38 5.71
N ALA A 72 -9.09 9.36 6.13
CA ALA A 72 -8.46 10.50 6.79
C ALA A 72 -8.30 11.69 5.84
N ILE A 73 -7.83 11.45 4.61
CA ILE A 73 -7.71 12.48 3.57
C ILE A 73 -9.08 13.00 3.14
N ASP A 74 -10.04 12.11 2.93
CA ASP A 74 -11.41 12.46 2.52
C ASP A 74 -12.09 13.41 3.52
N ARG A 75 -11.97 13.14 4.83
CA ARG A 75 -12.49 14.04 5.87
C ARG A 75 -11.95 15.46 5.75
N GLN A 76 -10.63 15.61 5.53
CA GLN A 76 -10.01 16.93 5.44
C GLN A 76 -10.33 17.63 4.13
N MET A 77 -10.40 16.91 3.01
CA MET A 77 -10.80 17.48 1.73
C MET A 77 -12.27 17.90 1.73
N SER A 78 -13.16 17.13 2.36
CA SER A 78 -14.57 17.49 2.55
C SER A 78 -14.73 18.72 3.43
N ALA A 79 -13.96 18.83 4.52
CA ALA A 79 -13.94 20.01 5.37
C ALA A 79 -13.45 21.26 4.59
N ARG A 80 -12.34 21.14 3.86
CA ARG A 80 -11.82 22.21 2.99
C ARG A 80 -12.84 22.65 1.93
N HIS A 81 -13.53 21.70 1.30
CA HIS A 81 -14.56 21.97 0.28
C HIS A 81 -15.72 22.77 0.87
N THR A 82 -16.20 22.36 2.04
CA THR A 82 -17.26 23.04 2.79
C THR A 82 -16.82 24.44 3.23
N ALA A 83 -15.61 24.60 3.76
CA ALA A 83 -15.06 25.88 4.20
C ALA A 83 -14.92 26.90 3.06
N LYS A 84 -14.82 26.42 1.81
CA LYS A 84 -14.82 27.26 0.60
C LYS A 84 -16.23 27.58 0.07
N GLY A 85 -17.29 27.19 0.79
CA GLY A 85 -18.68 27.44 0.41
C GLY A 85 -19.14 26.67 -0.83
N ARG A 86 -18.48 25.55 -1.15
CA ARG A 86 -18.80 24.75 -2.34
C ARG A 86 -19.87 23.70 -2.02
N THR A 87 -20.74 23.44 -2.99
CA THR A 87 -21.77 22.39 -2.90
C THR A 87 -21.22 21.03 -3.34
N GLY A 88 -21.89 19.95 -2.95
CA GLY A 88 -21.49 18.59 -3.34
C GLY A 88 -20.22 18.10 -2.64
N HIS A 89 -19.45 17.26 -3.32
CA HIS A 89 -18.28 16.60 -2.77
C HIS A 89 -17.01 16.94 -3.56
N TRP A 90 -15.88 17.12 -2.86
CA TRP A 90 -14.60 17.49 -3.46
C TRP A 90 -14.12 16.51 -4.53
N ILE A 91 -14.49 15.23 -4.40
CA ILE A 91 -14.05 14.16 -5.30
C ILE A 91 -14.49 14.40 -6.74
N PHE A 92 -15.56 15.14 -6.95
CA PHE A 92 -16.00 15.47 -8.30
C PHE A 92 -15.19 16.63 -8.87
N ASP A 93 -14.33 17.32 -8.14
CA ASP A 93 -13.47 18.41 -8.64
C ASP A 93 -14.20 19.41 -9.55
N ASP A 94 -15.44 19.79 -9.23
CA ASP A 94 -16.21 20.77 -10.00
C ASP A 94 -15.56 22.16 -9.95
N ALA A 95 -14.83 22.42 -8.87
CA ALA A 95 -14.04 23.63 -8.67
C ALA A 95 -12.66 23.59 -9.38
N ARG A 96 -12.32 22.49 -10.07
CA ARG A 96 -11.12 22.33 -10.91
C ARG A 96 -9.78 22.53 -10.18
N GLU A 97 -9.76 22.35 -8.86
CA GLU A 97 -8.54 22.56 -8.08
C GLU A 97 -7.58 21.36 -8.15
N LEU A 98 -8.06 20.19 -8.60
CA LEU A 98 -7.26 18.98 -8.77
C LEU A 98 -6.79 18.75 -10.23
N GLY A 99 -6.87 19.80 -11.06
CA GLY A 99 -6.27 19.80 -12.39
C GLY A 99 -7.16 19.24 -13.49
N ARG A 100 -8.49 19.25 -13.32
CA ARG A 100 -9.47 18.86 -14.36
C ARG A 100 -9.23 19.51 -15.73
N ASP A 101 -8.79 20.78 -15.76
CA ASP A 101 -8.59 21.55 -17.00
C ASP A 101 -7.13 21.62 -17.46
N ALA A 102 -6.18 21.02 -16.73
CA ALA A 102 -4.76 21.27 -16.94
C ALA A 102 -4.15 20.60 -18.19
N GLY A 103 -4.99 20.05 -19.07
CA GLY A 103 -4.59 19.26 -20.23
C GLY A 103 -3.91 17.94 -19.82
N ARG A 104 -3.78 17.00 -20.77
CA ARG A 104 -3.00 15.77 -20.55
C ARG A 104 -1.50 16.09 -20.62
N SER A 105 -0.94 16.76 -19.62
CA SER A 105 0.53 16.92 -19.56
C SER A 105 1.19 15.57 -19.22
N PRO A 106 2.37 15.24 -19.78
CA PRO A 106 3.00 13.92 -19.67
C PRO A 106 3.49 13.54 -18.26
N ARG A 107 3.40 14.44 -17.26
CA ARG A 107 3.76 14.10 -15.87
C ARG A 107 2.57 13.48 -15.15
N ARG A 108 2.46 12.14 -15.23
CA ARG A 108 1.68 11.33 -14.27
C ARG A 108 2.05 11.82 -12.86
N HIS A 109 1.07 12.22 -12.05
CA HIS A 109 1.19 12.86 -10.72
C HIS A 109 1.13 14.40 -10.64
N ALA A 110 0.97 15.13 -11.76
CA ALA A 110 0.68 16.57 -11.70
C ALA A 110 -0.80 16.87 -11.41
N TYR A 111 -1.72 15.99 -11.81
CA TYR A 111 -3.16 16.24 -11.80
C TYR A 111 -3.91 15.09 -11.16
N PRO A 112 -4.32 15.21 -9.87
CA PRO A 112 -5.05 14.14 -9.19
C PRO A 112 -6.36 13.78 -9.91
N PHE A 113 -6.94 14.72 -10.66
CA PHE A 113 -8.16 14.49 -11.44
C PHE A 113 -8.07 13.34 -12.46
N ILE A 114 -6.88 13.00 -12.98
CA ILE A 114 -6.72 11.88 -13.92
C ILE A 114 -7.14 10.55 -13.26
N ASP A 115 -6.76 10.33 -12.01
CA ASP A 115 -7.12 9.11 -11.29
C ASP A 115 -8.60 9.12 -10.88
N ILE A 116 -9.16 10.30 -10.59
CA ILE A 116 -10.59 10.49 -10.31
C ILE A 116 -11.42 10.17 -11.56
N ASP A 117 -11.04 10.68 -12.73
CA ASP A 117 -11.74 10.41 -14.00
C ASP A 117 -11.68 8.93 -14.38
N ALA A 118 -10.54 8.27 -14.14
CA ALA A 118 -10.40 6.83 -14.29
C ALA A 118 -11.32 6.05 -13.33
N ALA A 119 -11.44 6.49 -12.07
CA ALA A 119 -12.35 5.89 -11.09
C ALA A 119 -13.83 6.09 -11.50
N MET A 120 -14.25 7.30 -11.86
CA MET A 120 -15.60 7.57 -12.35
C MET A 120 -15.92 6.75 -13.61
N SER A 121 -14.95 6.57 -14.51
CA SER A 121 -15.10 5.72 -15.69
C SER A 121 -15.33 4.25 -15.32
N ARG A 122 -14.64 3.72 -14.29
CA ARG A 122 -14.89 2.37 -13.76
C ARG A 122 -16.29 2.24 -13.16
N VAL A 123 -16.71 3.20 -12.35
CA VAL A 123 -18.08 3.25 -11.77
C VAL A 123 -19.14 3.18 -12.87
N ARG A 124 -19.01 4.00 -13.92
CA ARG A 124 -19.93 4.01 -15.07
C ARG A 124 -19.91 2.68 -15.82
N LYS A 125 -18.73 2.14 -16.11
CA LYS A 125 -18.57 0.86 -16.82
C LYS A 125 -19.22 -0.29 -16.06
N ASN A 126 -19.10 -0.28 -14.74
CA ASN A 126 -19.64 -1.30 -13.85
C ASN A 126 -21.12 -1.06 -13.49
N ARG A 127 -21.76 0.00 -14.02
CA ARG A 127 -23.16 0.38 -13.76
C ARG A 127 -23.46 0.60 -12.27
N MET A 128 -22.47 1.07 -11.52
CA MET A 128 -22.60 1.39 -10.10
C MET A 128 -23.14 2.82 -9.93
N PRO A 129 -23.78 3.14 -8.78
CA PRO A 129 -24.23 4.51 -8.49
C PRO A 129 -23.07 5.52 -8.50
N MET A 130 -23.31 6.70 -9.07
CA MET A 130 -22.34 7.80 -9.11
C MET A 130 -22.43 8.63 -7.81
N ASP A 131 -22.05 8.03 -6.69
CA ASP A 131 -21.89 8.71 -5.41
C ASP A 131 -20.41 8.82 -4.99
N SER A 132 -20.11 9.72 -4.07
CA SER A 132 -18.74 10.01 -3.67
C SER A 132 -18.05 8.83 -3.02
N GLY A 133 -18.76 8.02 -2.23
CA GLY A 133 -18.21 6.84 -1.57
C GLY A 133 -17.81 5.78 -2.59
N GLN A 134 -18.66 5.55 -3.59
CA GLN A 134 -18.38 4.63 -4.68
C GLN A 134 -17.16 5.07 -5.50
N VAL A 135 -17.06 6.37 -5.85
CA VAL A 135 -15.87 6.89 -6.57
C VAL A 135 -14.60 6.74 -5.73
N ILE A 136 -14.64 7.10 -4.44
CA ILE A 136 -13.49 6.97 -3.53
C ILE A 136 -13.05 5.51 -3.39
N SER A 137 -13.99 4.56 -3.35
CA SER A 137 -13.68 3.13 -3.25
C SER A 137 -12.94 2.57 -4.47
N GLU A 138 -13.11 3.20 -5.63
CA GLU A 138 -12.47 2.81 -6.91
C GLU A 138 -11.10 3.46 -7.11
N ILE A 139 -10.65 4.31 -6.18
CA ILE A 139 -9.37 5.01 -6.25
C ILE A 139 -8.25 4.17 -5.62
N SER A 140 -7.17 4.00 -6.37
CA SER A 140 -6.00 3.25 -5.93
C SER A 140 -5.10 4.03 -4.97
N PHE A 141 -4.31 3.31 -4.18
CA PHE A 141 -3.21 3.82 -3.34
C PHE A 141 -2.38 4.93 -4.01
N GLY A 142 -2.12 4.80 -5.32
CA GLY A 142 -1.31 5.75 -6.09
C GLY A 142 -1.78 7.20 -5.98
N PHE A 143 -3.09 7.41 -5.94
CA PHE A 143 -3.72 8.73 -5.81
C PHE A 143 -3.51 9.32 -4.41
N TRP A 144 -3.68 8.52 -3.35
CA TRP A 144 -3.49 8.98 -1.98
C TRP A 144 -2.05 9.45 -1.74
N HIS A 145 -1.06 8.77 -2.34
CA HIS A 145 0.33 9.25 -2.38
C HIS A 145 0.46 10.60 -3.09
N GLN A 146 -0.22 10.78 -4.21
CA GLN A 146 -0.19 12.04 -4.96
C GLN A 146 -0.81 13.20 -4.16
N MET A 147 -1.92 12.98 -3.47
CA MET A 147 -2.60 13.99 -2.65
C MET A 147 -1.69 14.55 -1.56
N VAL A 148 -0.84 13.71 -0.97
CA VAL A 148 0.11 14.14 0.06
C VAL A 148 1.48 14.51 -0.50
N SER A 149 1.67 14.58 -1.82
CA SER A 149 2.98 14.82 -2.45
C SER A 149 3.37 16.29 -2.52
N LYS A 150 4.64 16.57 -2.82
CA LYS A 150 5.16 17.94 -2.96
C LYS A 150 4.46 18.73 -4.07
N SER A 151 3.94 18.07 -5.13
CA SER A 151 3.20 18.76 -6.19
C SER A 151 1.85 19.29 -5.73
N GLN A 152 1.31 18.76 -4.63
CA GLN A 152 0.03 19.15 -4.04
C GLN A 152 0.22 19.91 -2.71
N MET A 153 1.36 20.59 -2.54
CA MET A 153 1.70 21.31 -1.30
C MET A 153 0.65 22.35 -0.89
N PHE A 154 -0.11 22.90 -1.84
CA PHE A 154 -1.19 23.84 -1.56
C PHE A 154 -2.37 23.23 -0.78
N LEU A 155 -2.51 21.90 -0.77
CA LEU A 155 -3.48 21.16 0.05
C LEU A 155 -2.97 20.89 1.46
N TRP A 156 -1.65 20.93 1.67
CA TRP A 156 -1.02 20.49 2.91
C TRP A 156 -1.48 21.23 4.18
N PRO A 157 -1.74 22.55 4.18
CA PRO A 157 -2.24 23.24 5.38
C PRO A 157 -3.49 22.60 5.98
N ASP A 158 -4.38 22.08 5.13
CA ASP A 158 -5.59 21.35 5.55
C ASP A 158 -5.30 19.86 5.77
N LEU A 159 -4.60 19.20 4.83
CA LEU A 159 -4.33 17.76 4.91
C LEU A 159 -3.46 17.36 6.10
N ALA A 160 -2.65 18.26 6.64
CA ALA A 160 -1.89 18.00 7.86
C ALA A 160 -2.80 17.66 9.06
N ALA A 161 -4.07 18.09 9.06
CA ALA A 161 -5.05 17.71 10.09
C ALA A 161 -5.56 16.27 9.95
N ALA A 162 -5.25 15.56 8.85
CA ALA A 162 -5.49 14.12 8.73
C ALA A 162 -4.54 13.29 9.61
N PHE A 163 -3.47 13.91 10.13
CA PHE A 163 -2.40 13.28 10.89
C PHE A 163 -2.20 13.94 12.26
N PRO A 164 -3.24 14.04 13.11
CA PRO A 164 -3.21 14.86 14.32
C PRO A 164 -2.20 14.36 15.38
N TYR A 165 -1.79 13.10 15.32
CA TYR A 165 -0.87 12.49 16.28
C TYR A 165 0.59 12.45 15.80
N MET A 166 0.86 12.94 14.59
CA MET A 166 2.23 13.11 14.12
C MET A 166 2.92 14.25 14.87
N LYS A 167 4.18 14.05 15.26
CA LYS A 167 5.00 15.14 15.80
C LYS A 167 5.29 16.15 14.68
N GLY A 168 4.77 17.36 14.83
CA GLY A 168 4.90 18.41 13.83
C GLY A 168 3.94 18.21 12.64
N ARG A 169 4.14 18.98 11.57
CA ARG A 169 3.27 18.98 10.37
C ARG A 169 4.09 18.81 9.09
N SER A 170 5.06 17.90 9.10
CA SER A 170 5.97 17.70 7.96
C SER A 170 5.29 16.94 6.82
N GLN A 171 5.04 17.63 5.71
CA GLN A 171 4.52 17.02 4.48
C GLN A 171 5.46 15.94 3.93
N THR A 172 6.77 16.22 3.94
CA THR A 172 7.76 15.32 3.34
C THR A 172 7.81 14.00 4.12
N GLN A 173 7.68 14.06 5.45
CA GLN A 173 7.66 12.86 6.28
C GLN A 173 6.50 11.92 5.91
N VAL A 174 5.28 12.45 5.73
CA VAL A 174 4.12 11.67 5.30
C VAL A 174 4.29 11.18 3.88
N SER A 175 4.63 12.07 2.94
CA SER A 175 4.78 11.73 1.52
C SER A 175 5.81 10.63 1.29
N THR A 176 6.97 10.70 1.96
CA THR A 176 8.01 9.68 1.82
C THR A 176 7.52 8.32 2.33
N LYS A 177 6.90 8.25 3.51
CA LYS A 177 6.36 6.98 4.05
C LYS A 177 5.28 6.40 3.13
N VAL A 178 4.32 7.21 2.69
CA VAL A 178 3.25 6.78 1.77
C VAL A 178 3.85 6.30 0.44
N GLY A 179 4.86 6.99 -0.09
CA GLY A 179 5.55 6.60 -1.32
C GLY A 179 6.30 5.26 -1.21
N GLU A 180 7.01 5.05 -0.11
CA GLU A 180 7.71 3.79 0.17
C GLU A 180 6.75 2.61 0.33
N LEU A 181 5.62 2.81 1.00
CA LEU A 181 4.58 1.78 1.18
C LEU A 181 3.84 1.50 -0.13
N ARG A 182 3.57 2.53 -0.95
CA ARG A 182 3.06 2.37 -2.32
C ARG A 182 4.00 1.50 -3.16
N ASN A 183 5.31 1.75 -3.08
CA ASN A 183 6.30 0.96 -3.81
C ASN A 183 6.28 -0.50 -3.37
N LEU A 184 6.25 -0.77 -2.06
CA LEU A 184 6.09 -2.13 -1.54
C LEU A 184 4.80 -2.79 -2.03
N ARG A 185 3.65 -2.11 -1.90
CA ARG A 185 2.35 -2.58 -2.40
C ARG A 185 2.41 -2.94 -3.87
N ASN A 186 3.03 -2.10 -4.70
CA ASN A 186 3.15 -2.36 -6.13
C ASN A 186 4.04 -3.58 -6.40
N ARG A 187 5.15 -3.75 -5.67
CA ARG A 187 5.97 -4.97 -5.79
C ARG A 187 5.15 -6.21 -5.46
N ILE A 188 4.41 -6.20 -4.35
CA ILE A 188 3.55 -7.33 -3.95
C ILE A 188 2.49 -7.61 -5.02
N GLY A 189 1.79 -6.58 -5.50
CA GLY A 189 0.74 -6.73 -6.51
C GLY A 189 1.25 -7.20 -7.88
N HIS A 190 2.53 -7.02 -8.18
CA HIS A 190 3.19 -7.60 -9.35
C HIS A 190 3.86 -8.96 -9.04
N HIS A 191 3.62 -9.52 -7.86
CA HIS A 191 4.29 -10.71 -7.36
C HIS A 191 5.81 -10.59 -7.51
N HIS A 192 6.40 -9.47 -7.13
CA HIS A 192 7.86 -9.31 -7.12
C HIS A 192 8.46 -9.82 -5.80
N ARG A 193 9.76 -10.10 -5.82
CA ARG A 193 10.55 -10.34 -4.60
C ARG A 193 10.53 -9.12 -3.68
N ILE A 194 10.37 -9.31 -2.39
CA ILE A 194 10.38 -8.21 -1.41
C ILE A 194 11.45 -8.36 -0.31
N TRP A 195 12.07 -9.54 -0.15
CA TRP A 195 13.15 -9.77 0.84
C TRP A 195 14.38 -8.88 0.69
N ALA A 196 14.65 -8.38 -0.52
CA ALA A 196 15.77 -7.48 -0.77
C ALA A 196 15.56 -6.05 -0.25
N SER A 197 14.41 -5.76 0.38
CA SER A 197 14.10 -4.48 1.00
C SER A 197 14.10 -4.63 2.52
N ASP A 198 14.32 -3.52 3.24
CA ASP A 198 14.22 -3.48 4.70
C ASP A 198 12.75 -3.58 5.13
N LEU A 199 12.24 -4.81 5.25
CA LEU A 199 10.83 -5.11 5.53
C LEU A 199 10.43 -4.73 6.96
N GLU A 200 11.34 -4.87 7.93
CA GLU A 200 11.13 -4.40 9.31
C GLU A 200 10.81 -2.91 9.30
N LYS A 201 11.66 -2.11 8.66
CA LYS A 201 11.42 -0.68 8.52
C LYS A 201 10.13 -0.36 7.75
N LYS A 202 9.78 -1.14 6.72
CA LYS A 202 8.50 -0.94 6.00
C LYS A 202 7.31 -1.17 6.94
N PHE A 203 7.36 -2.19 7.78
CA PHE A 203 6.31 -2.45 8.74
C PHE A 203 6.22 -1.35 9.81
N ASP A 204 7.37 -0.88 10.31
CA ASP A 204 7.42 0.25 11.24
C ASP A 204 6.88 1.55 10.60
N ASP A 205 7.21 1.81 9.34
CA ASP A 205 6.66 2.94 8.58
C ASP A 205 5.14 2.84 8.42
N LEU A 206 4.61 1.63 8.18
CA LEU A 206 3.18 1.34 8.07
C LEU A 206 2.46 1.61 9.39
N VAL A 207 2.96 1.03 10.49
CA VAL A 207 2.39 1.21 11.83
C VAL A 207 2.48 2.67 12.27
N ALA A 208 3.61 3.34 12.01
CA ALA A 208 3.78 4.75 12.34
C ALA A 208 2.81 5.64 11.57
N LEU A 209 2.62 5.40 10.27
CA LEU A 209 1.70 6.18 9.45
C LEU A 209 0.24 5.98 9.89
N ALA A 210 -0.17 4.76 10.23
CA ALA A 210 -1.47 4.51 10.85
C ALA A 210 -1.59 5.22 12.20
N GLY A 211 -0.54 5.19 13.02
CA GLY A 211 -0.45 5.89 14.30
C GLY A 211 -0.53 7.41 14.19
N TYR A 212 -0.09 8.00 13.07
CA TYR A 212 -0.25 9.43 12.80
C TYR A 212 -1.71 9.83 12.61
N ILE A 213 -2.53 8.92 12.04
CA ILE A 213 -3.98 9.10 11.89
C ILE A 213 -4.66 8.89 13.24
N ASP A 214 -4.36 7.77 13.91
CA ASP A 214 -4.85 7.41 15.25
C ASP A 214 -3.89 6.37 15.88
N PRO A 215 -3.34 6.62 17.08
CA PRO A 215 -2.48 5.67 17.79
C PRO A 215 -3.12 4.29 17.98
N ASN A 216 -4.42 4.23 18.25
CA ASN A 216 -5.15 2.97 18.42
C ASN A 216 -5.21 2.19 17.11
N PHE A 217 -5.34 2.87 15.98
CA PHE A 217 -5.32 2.24 14.67
C PHE A 217 -3.94 1.64 14.35
N GLY A 218 -2.87 2.37 14.66
CA GLY A 218 -1.50 1.86 14.54
C GLY A 218 -1.26 0.63 15.41
N GLN A 219 -1.67 0.66 16.68
CA GLN A 219 -1.54 -0.50 17.57
C GLN A 219 -2.39 -1.69 17.13
N TRP A 220 -3.60 -1.43 16.65
CA TRP A 220 -4.47 -2.49 16.13
C TRP A 220 -3.84 -3.23 14.94
N ILE A 221 -3.27 -2.50 13.97
CA ILE A 221 -2.52 -3.14 12.86
C ILE A 221 -1.30 -3.90 13.40
N LYS A 222 -0.52 -3.29 14.30
CA LYS A 222 0.68 -3.92 14.85
C LYS A 222 0.38 -5.26 15.51
N ASN A 223 -0.70 -5.33 16.28
CA ASN A 223 -1.07 -6.51 17.05
C ASN A 223 -1.78 -7.58 16.19
N GLY A 224 -2.51 -7.16 15.16
CA GLY A 224 -3.24 -8.08 14.26
C GLY A 224 -2.41 -8.62 13.10
N SER A 225 -1.26 -8.03 12.80
CA SER A 225 -0.46 -8.41 11.63
C SER A 225 0.45 -9.62 11.90
N PRO A 226 0.48 -10.63 11.00
CA PRO A 226 1.47 -11.71 11.05
C PRO A 226 2.89 -11.28 10.68
N VAL A 227 3.07 -10.08 10.12
CA VAL A 227 4.37 -9.61 9.57
C VAL A 227 5.52 -9.73 10.58
N PRO A 228 5.42 -9.26 11.84
CA PRO A 228 6.52 -9.37 12.79
C PRO A 228 6.97 -10.81 13.06
N HIS A 229 6.02 -11.75 13.07
CA HIS A 229 6.32 -13.16 13.29
C HIS A 229 7.01 -13.77 12.08
N LEU A 230 6.47 -13.56 10.88
CA LEU A 230 7.03 -14.08 9.63
C LEU A 230 8.44 -13.52 9.36
N LEU A 231 8.75 -12.29 9.78
CA LEU A 231 10.11 -11.73 9.66
C LEU A 231 11.15 -12.53 10.45
N LEU A 232 10.77 -13.14 11.59
CA LEU A 232 11.66 -14.00 12.37
C LEU A 232 11.90 -15.36 11.70
N GLU A 233 11.02 -15.76 10.79
CA GLU A 233 11.03 -17.04 10.07
C GLU A 233 11.70 -16.94 8.71
N GLN A 234 12.32 -15.81 8.38
CA GLN A 234 13.02 -15.67 7.10
C GLN A 234 14.09 -16.78 6.94
N PRO A 235 14.01 -17.60 5.88
CA PRO A 235 14.99 -18.64 5.63
C PRO A 235 16.39 -18.04 5.47
N LYS A 236 17.37 -18.67 6.12
CA LYS A 236 18.80 -18.33 6.04
C LYS A 236 19.51 -19.08 4.93
#